data_AF-A0AAV9LVQ2-F1
#
_entry.id   AF-A0AAV9LVQ2-F1
#
_cell.length_a   1.000
_cell.length_b   1.000
_cell.length_c   1.000
_cell.angle_alpha   90.00
_cell.angle_beta   90.00
_cell.angle_gamma   90.00
#
_symmetry.space_group_name_H-M   'P 1'
#
loop_
_entity.id
_entity.type
_entity.pdbx_description
1 polymer ?
#
loop_
_entity_poly.entity_id
_entity_poly.type
_entity_poly.pdbx_seq_one_letter_code
_entity_poly.pdbx_strand_id
1 'polypeptide(L)'
;MIVTWNVRGFNQEVKHKELRLLLKMNKFNLIAIYEHRARADKASFIIRKNMAGWNWCTNDNNNVRGRIWVIWNTNEVTFTKKEDASQYIHGLVMIKHSNIQFQFTTIYGLHTIANRLPL
;
A
#
# COMPACT_ATOMS: atom_id res chain seq x y z
N MET A 1 -13.03 4.17 4.46
CA MET A 1 -13.04 3.63 3.09
C MET A 1 -11.66 3.04 2.76
N ILE A 2 -11.64 1.86 2.14
CA ILE A 2 -10.42 1.17 1.66
C ILE A 2 -10.38 1.29 0.13
N VAL A 3 -9.22 1.55 -0.44
CA VAL A 3 -9.02 1.53 -1.90
C VAL A 3 -7.78 0.71 -2.25
N THR A 4 -7.85 0.01 -3.38
CA THR A 4 -6.70 -0.70 -3.93
C THR A 4 -6.48 -0.22 -5.37
N TRP A 5 -5.23 0.07 -5.73
CA TRP A 5 -4.90 0.72 -7.00
C TRP A 5 -3.60 0.20 -7.61
N ASN A 6 -3.70 -0.41 -8.79
CA ASN A 6 -2.53 -0.68 -9.62
C ASN A 6 -2.16 0.57 -10.43
N VAL A 7 -1.04 1.20 -10.07
CA VAL A 7 -0.59 2.46 -10.66
C VAL A 7 0.27 2.27 -11.93
N ARG A 8 0.75 1.05 -12.22
CA ARG A 8 1.67 0.75 -13.35
C ARG A 8 2.82 1.77 -13.46
N GLY A 9 3.57 1.96 -12.37
CA GLY A 9 4.72 2.85 -12.25
C GLY A 9 4.36 4.22 -11.68
N PHE A 10 5.02 4.61 -10.58
CA PHE A 10 4.69 5.78 -9.76
C PHE A 10 5.78 6.87 -9.78
N ASN A 11 6.69 6.85 -10.76
CA ASN A 11 7.79 7.82 -10.87
C ASN A 11 7.42 9.13 -11.59
N GLN A 12 6.21 9.27 -12.11
CA GLN A 12 5.77 10.46 -12.84
C GLN A 12 5.04 11.44 -11.90
N GLU A 13 5.38 12.73 -11.97
CA GLU A 13 4.75 13.77 -11.12
C GLU A 13 3.23 13.89 -11.33
N VAL A 14 2.74 13.57 -12.53
CA VAL A 14 1.31 13.55 -12.85
C VAL A 14 0.56 12.57 -11.94
N LYS A 15 1.11 11.38 -11.70
CA LYS A 15 0.50 10.37 -10.82
C LYS A 15 0.53 10.79 -9.36
N HIS A 16 1.51 11.59 -8.96
CA HIS A 16 1.53 12.17 -7.61
C HIS A 16 0.43 13.23 -7.46
N LYS A 17 0.17 14.03 -8.50
CA LYS A 17 -0.97 14.98 -8.54
C LYS A 17 -2.30 14.23 -8.45
N GLU A 18 -2.48 13.17 -9.23
CA GLU A 18 -3.67 12.32 -9.18
C GLU A 18 -3.89 11.70 -7.80
N LEU A 19 -2.85 11.15 -7.18
CA LEU A 19 -2.94 10.61 -5.82
C LEU A 19 -3.40 11.68 -4.83
N ARG A 20 -2.84 12.89 -4.90
CA ARG A 20 -3.25 14.00 -4.03
C ARG A 20 -4.69 14.43 -4.26
N LEU A 21 -5.15 14.48 -5.51
CA LEU A 21 -6.54 14.79 -5.84
C LEU A 21 -7.47 13.70 -5.29
N LEU A 22 -7.12 12.43 -5.51
CA LEU A 22 -7.87 11.28 -5.04
C LEU A 22 -8.00 11.26 -3.51
N LEU A 23 -6.92 11.60 -2.79
CA LEU A 23 -6.92 11.78 -1.32
C LEU A 23 -7.75 12.98 -0.83
N LYS A 24 -7.81 14.07 -1.60
CA LYS A 24 -8.60 15.25 -1.25
C LYS A 24 -10.09 15.04 -1.48
N MET A 25 -10.43 14.35 -2.57
CA MET A 25 -11.82 14.12 -2.97
C MET A 25 -12.50 13.02 -2.15
N ASN A 26 -11.72 12.12 -1.55
CA ASN A 26 -12.26 10.96 -0.85
C ASN A 26 -11.64 10.81 0.54
N LYS A 27 -12.45 10.40 1.51
CA LYS A 27 -12.00 10.06 2.86
C LYS A 27 -11.47 8.62 2.92
N PHE A 28 -10.36 8.37 2.24
CA PHE A 28 -9.67 7.07 2.36
C PHE A 28 -8.96 6.98 3.72
N ASN A 29 -8.99 5.78 4.31
CA ASN A 29 -8.30 5.49 5.56
C ASN A 29 -7.18 4.47 5.37
N LEU A 30 -7.30 3.62 4.34
CA LEU A 30 -6.35 2.57 3.98
C LEU A 30 -6.26 2.46 2.45
N ILE A 31 -5.04 2.40 1.92
CA ILE A 31 -4.73 2.35 0.50
C ILE A 31 -3.74 1.22 0.25
N ALA A 32 -4.03 0.35 -0.71
CA ALA A 32 -3.06 -0.59 -1.25
C ALA A 32 -2.62 -0.16 -2.66
N ILE A 33 -1.33 0.05 -2.89
CA ILE A 33 -0.77 0.45 -4.18
C ILE A 33 0.08 -0.68 -4.76
N TYR A 34 -0.16 -1.03 -6.03
CA TYR A 34 0.56 -2.08 -6.75
C TYR A 34 1.41 -1.53 -7.91
N GLU A 35 2.48 -2.24 -8.25
CA GLU A 35 3.38 -1.90 -9.37
C GLU A 35 3.91 -0.46 -9.32
N HIS A 36 4.22 0.08 -8.14
CA HIS A 36 4.74 1.44 -8.01
C HIS A 36 6.10 1.63 -8.71
N ARG A 37 6.89 0.56 -8.92
CA ARG A 37 8.23 0.56 -9.58
C ARG A 37 9.25 1.58 -9.01
N ALA A 38 8.93 2.18 -7.86
CA ALA A 38 9.83 3.04 -7.12
C ALA A 38 10.83 2.19 -6.32
N ARG A 39 12.09 2.64 -6.27
CA ARG A 39 13.10 2.08 -5.37
C ARG A 39 12.72 2.40 -3.91
N ALA A 40 13.13 1.56 -2.97
CA ALA A 40 12.79 1.71 -1.54
C ALA A 40 13.22 3.07 -0.95
N ASP A 41 14.39 3.56 -1.35
CA ASP A 41 14.92 4.89 -0.98
C ASP A 41 13.99 6.03 -1.43
N LYS A 42 13.43 5.95 -2.64
CA LYS A 42 12.48 6.93 -3.18
C LYS A 42 11.07 6.73 -2.64
N ALA A 43 10.68 5.51 -2.29
CA ALA A 43 9.35 5.17 -1.77
C ALA A 43 9.01 6.01 -0.52
N SER A 44 9.92 5.99 0.46
CA SER A 44 9.80 6.75 1.70
C SER A 44 9.62 8.24 1.43
N PHE A 45 10.43 8.80 0.53
CA PHE A 45 10.36 10.21 0.17
C PHE A 45 9.04 10.57 -0.50
N ILE A 46 8.58 9.78 -1.47
CA ILE A 46 7.34 10.02 -2.21
C ILE A 46 6.14 9.97 -1.27
N ILE A 47 6.05 8.97 -0.40
CA ILE A 47 4.93 8.81 0.53
C ILE A 47 4.92 9.96 1.54
N ARG A 48 6.05 10.24 2.20
CA ARG A 48 6.14 11.34 3.18
C ARG A 48 5.83 12.71 2.56
N LYS A 49 6.26 12.96 1.32
CA LYS A 49 5.99 14.22 0.60
C LYS A 49 4.51 14.39 0.25
N ASN A 50 3.80 13.32 -0.08
CA ASN A 50 2.43 13.40 -0.59
C ASN A 50 1.35 13.05 0.45
N MET A 51 1.71 12.36 1.52
CA MET A 51 0.80 11.79 2.52
C MET A 51 1.32 12.04 3.95
N ALA A 52 1.55 13.31 4.28
CA ALA A 52 2.01 13.69 5.61
C ALA A 52 1.03 13.20 6.71
N GLY A 53 1.57 12.63 7.78
CA GLY A 53 0.78 12.02 8.87
C GLY A 53 0.25 10.61 8.58
N TRP A 54 0.48 10.06 7.39
CA TRP A 54 0.18 8.67 7.07
C TRP A 54 1.37 7.78 7.38
N ASN A 55 1.11 6.52 7.69
CA ASN A 55 2.12 5.50 7.85
C ASN A 55 1.97 4.44 6.76
N TRP A 56 3.02 3.67 6.51
CA TRP A 56 3.02 2.71 5.40
C TRP A 56 3.93 1.51 5.67
N CYS A 57 3.69 0.43 4.93
CA CYS A 57 4.56 -0.72 4.87
C CYS A 57 4.58 -1.33 3.47
N THR A 58 5.53 -2.23 3.24
CA THR A 58 5.77 -2.92 1.96
C THR A 58 6.07 -4.39 2.20
N ASN A 59 5.92 -5.20 1.16
CA ASN A 59 6.38 -6.58 1.13
C ASN A 59 7.88 -6.62 0.78
N ASP A 60 8.71 -6.25 1.75
CA ASP A 60 10.17 -6.21 1.58
C ASP A 60 10.77 -7.55 1.97
N ASN A 61 10.90 -8.44 0.98
CA ASN A 61 11.67 -9.67 1.10
C ASN A 61 12.91 -9.56 0.20
N ASN A 62 13.99 -8.93 0.70
CA ASN A 62 15.34 -8.83 0.09
C ASN A 62 15.46 -8.36 -1.38
N ASN A 63 14.37 -7.95 -2.02
CA ASN A 63 14.35 -7.50 -3.39
C ASN A 63 14.38 -5.97 -3.40
N VAL A 64 15.27 -5.39 -4.22
CA VAL A 64 15.51 -3.94 -4.37
C VAL A 64 14.24 -3.14 -4.77
N ARG A 65 13.12 -3.82 -5.02
CA ARG A 65 11.83 -3.28 -5.43
C ARG A 65 10.69 -4.11 -4.79
N GLY A 66 10.25 -3.72 -3.58
CA GLY A 66 8.93 -4.08 -3.08
C GLY A 66 7.85 -3.79 -4.12
N ARG A 67 6.71 -4.49 -4.07
CA ARG A 67 5.68 -4.44 -5.14
C ARG A 67 4.33 -3.92 -4.66
N ILE A 68 4.07 -4.06 -3.36
CA ILE A 68 2.82 -3.69 -2.73
C ILE A 68 3.15 -2.69 -1.63
N TRP A 69 2.50 -1.53 -1.66
CA TRP A 69 2.47 -0.63 -0.52
C TRP A 69 1.11 -0.70 0.15
N VAL A 70 1.10 -0.82 1.48
CA VAL A 70 -0.08 -0.54 2.28
C VAL A 70 0.17 0.76 3.01
N ILE A 71 -0.70 1.75 2.82
CA ILE A 71 -0.56 3.11 3.33
C ILE A 71 -1.85 3.48 4.05
N TRP A 72 -1.76 4.05 5.24
CA TRP A 72 -2.94 4.34 6.06
C TRP A 72 -2.85 5.65 6.83
N ASN A 73 -4.02 6.26 7.04
CA ASN A 73 -4.14 7.48 7.83
C ASN A 73 -4.05 7.11 9.31
N THR A 74 -2.97 7.53 9.97
CA THR A 74 -2.73 7.17 11.37
C THR A 74 -3.72 7.80 12.34
N ASN A 75 -4.48 8.82 11.95
CA ASN A 75 -5.53 9.39 12.79
C ASN A 75 -6.78 8.50 12.83
N GLU A 76 -7.01 7.71 11.78
CA GLU A 76 -8.28 7.00 11.57
C GLU A 76 -8.15 5.50 11.81
N VAL A 77 -7.04 4.91 11.38
CA VAL A 77 -6.83 3.47 11.48
C VAL A 77 -5.39 3.14 11.89
N THR A 78 -5.22 1.95 12.44
CA THR A 78 -3.92 1.31 12.62
C THR A 78 -3.91 0.04 11.79
N PHE A 79 -2.92 -0.10 10.90
CA PHE A 79 -2.64 -1.36 10.23
C PHE A 79 -1.42 -2.02 10.86
N THR A 80 -1.60 -3.27 11.31
CA THR A 80 -0.52 -4.08 11.87
C THR A 80 -0.23 -5.22 10.89
N LYS A 81 0.85 -5.11 10.13
CA LYS A 81 1.33 -6.18 9.24
C LYS A 81 1.64 -7.42 10.07
N LYS A 82 1.07 -8.57 9.69
CA LYS A 82 1.26 -9.87 10.35
C LYS A 82 2.13 -10.79 9.53
N GLU A 83 1.92 -10.80 8.22
CA GLU A 83 2.63 -11.67 7.28
C GLU A 83 2.77 -10.95 5.93
N ASP A 84 3.85 -11.23 5.21
CA ASP A 84 4.00 -10.80 3.84
C ASP A 84 4.83 -11.78 3.02
N ALA A 85 4.53 -11.82 1.73
CA ALA A 85 5.26 -12.57 0.74
C ALA A 85 5.40 -11.75 -0.55
N SER A 86 6.11 -12.30 -1.53
CA SER A 86 6.28 -11.65 -2.85
C SER A 86 4.98 -11.24 -3.54
N GLN A 87 3.87 -11.90 -3.19
CA GLN A 87 2.55 -11.72 -3.79
C GLN A 87 1.53 -11.04 -2.88
N TYR A 88 1.76 -10.90 -1.58
CA TYR A 88 0.73 -10.35 -0.70
C TYR A 88 1.29 -9.66 0.55
N ILE A 89 0.43 -8.85 1.17
CA ILE A 89 0.59 -8.35 2.54
C ILE A 89 -0.69 -8.68 3.29
N HIS A 90 -0.54 -9.31 4.45
CA HIS A 90 -1.62 -9.64 5.37
C HIS A 90 -1.44 -8.90 6.70
N GLY A 91 -2.53 -8.42 7.28
CA GLY A 91 -2.49 -7.80 8.59
C GLY A 91 -3.85 -7.45 9.15
N LEU A 92 -3.83 -6.97 10.40
CA LEU A 92 -5.00 -6.54 11.13
C LEU A 92 -5.22 -5.03 10.93
N VAL A 93 -6.43 -4.64 10.57
CA VAL A 93 -6.87 -3.24 10.56
C VAL A 93 -7.72 -3.00 11.81
N MET A 94 -7.36 -1.97 12.58
CA MET A 94 -8.15 -1.45 13.70
C MET A 94 -8.58 -0.02 13.41
N ILE A 95 -9.85 0.32 13.61
CA ILE A 95 -10.38 1.67 13.40
C ILE A 95 -10.37 2.42 14.75
N LYS A 96 -9.66 3.54 14.85
CA LYS A 96 -9.29 4.19 16.13
C LYS A 96 -10.45 4.79 16.94
N HIS A 97 -11.61 4.98 16.32
CA HIS A 97 -12.79 5.57 16.94
C HIS A 97 -14.00 4.61 16.93
N SER A 98 -13.74 3.33 16.76
CA SER A 98 -14.77 2.28 16.83
C SER A 98 -14.17 1.01 17.42
N ASN A 99 -15.00 0.11 17.93
CA ASN A 99 -14.54 -1.23 18.35
C ASN A 99 -14.45 -2.22 17.18
N ILE A 100 -14.27 -1.72 15.95
CA ILE A 100 -14.22 -2.54 14.74
C ILE A 100 -12.78 -2.84 14.38
N GLN A 101 -12.50 -4.12 14.22
CA GLN A 101 -11.27 -4.64 13.65
C GLN A 101 -11.57 -5.75 12.63
N PHE A 102 -10.73 -5.87 11.62
CA PHE A 102 -10.86 -6.91 10.61
C PHE A 102 -9.51 -7.26 10.01
N GLN A 103 -9.40 -8.48 9.50
CA GLN A 103 -8.23 -8.92 8.76
C GLN A 103 -8.28 -8.37 7.34
N PHE A 104 -7.15 -7.88 6.85
CA PHE A 104 -6.98 -7.36 5.51
C PHE A 104 -5.81 -8.05 4.83
N THR A 105 -6.08 -8.63 3.67
CA THR A 105 -5.05 -9.17 2.78
C THR A 105 -5.14 -8.47 1.45
N THR A 106 -4.02 -7.91 1.00
CA THR A 106 -3.87 -7.35 -0.34
C THR A 106 -2.94 -8.23 -1.14
N ILE A 107 -3.37 -8.61 -2.35
CA ILE A 107 -2.70 -9.60 -3.18
C ILE A 107 -2.40 -8.99 -4.56
N TYR A 108 -1.20 -9.26 -5.05
CA TYR A 108 -0.76 -8.94 -6.39
C TYR A 108 -0.11 -10.17 -7.04
N GLY A 109 -0.81 -10.79 -7.99
CA GLY A 109 -0.35 -11.98 -8.69
C GLY A 109 0.88 -11.72 -9.56
N LEU A 110 1.80 -12.70 -9.60
CA LEU A 110 2.99 -12.62 -10.46
C LEU A 110 2.65 -12.94 -11.92
N HIS A 111 3.31 -12.24 -12.84
CA HIS A 111 3.01 -12.29 -14.28
C HIS A 111 3.44 -13.58 -15.00
N THR A 112 4.33 -14.39 -14.42
CA THR A 112 4.85 -15.61 -15.05
C THR A 112 4.06 -16.85 -14.62
N ILE A 113 3.77 -17.76 -15.57
CA ILE A 113 3.05 -19.01 -15.31
C ILE A 113 3.71 -19.84 -14.20
N ALA A 114 5.04 -19.89 -14.17
CA ALA A 114 5.82 -20.56 -13.12
C ALA A 114 5.57 -20.01 -11.70
N ASN A 115 5.15 -18.75 -11.59
CA ASN A 115 4.88 -18.09 -10.32
C ASN A 115 3.37 -18.04 -9.97
N ARG A 116 2.52 -18.76 -10.71
CA ARG A 116 1.08 -18.94 -10.43
C ARG A 116 0.78 -20.27 -9.75
N LEU A 117 1.80 -20.95 -9.24
CA LEU A 117 1.61 -22.14 -8.41
C LEU A 117 0.84 -21.74 -7.12
N PRO A 118 0.04 -22.67 -6.54
CA PRO A 118 -0.67 -22.41 -5.29
C PRO A 118 0.31 -21.97 -4.19
N LEU A 119 -0.13 -21.02 -3.35
CA LEU A 119 0.61 -20.53 -2.18
C LEU A 119 0.87 -21.64 -1.16
#